data_AF-A0A4Q7P8L3-F1
#
_entry.id   AF-A0A4Q7P8L3-F1
#
_cell.length_a   1.000
_cell.length_b   1.000
_cell.length_c   1.000
_cell.angle_alpha   90.00
_cell.angle_beta   90.00
_cell.angle_gamma   90.00
#
_symmetry.space_group_name_H-M   'P 1'
#
loop_
_entity.id
_entity.type
_entity.pdbx_description
1 polymer ?
#
loop_
_entity_poly.entity_id
_entity_poly.type
_entity_poly.pdbx_seq_one_letter_code
_entity_poly.pdbx_strand_id
1 'polypeptide(L)'
;MIFKNSLFLIIIFIQFACTTGQKKIELISNEGEVEFEFLDSLRIESLVELYLADKNEQTQHLLFNERQMEELLITDLKGNIISRFEPKGEGPNKVEIPLEVAFWQEGIVIKEMSPEHKFNFFDGNFKKIAQSPALTKGLNFLTIYNSHRSFSVLENDGKTFIIGQDLNLIPDLFLDEKSENWSFYENADIGYIYYRDTEELKTINLYPKTWRPRLEEKWVGRVSSYLQVSKSDNRVAVLPSVGNELFFYELKDAGISPLFQISLIHPERKVDFPFDPKNDYVLYPFFTQLFSGGNYFLAEFHTELPQEIYDSFRAKGEEFHSDPEYWSTLENFRKVKYILIDKNGIQGAISELPISGSVHFMDSNDILYVKRSSENELDYNVYYRYRVFLK
;
A
#
# COMPACT_ATOMS: atom_id res chain seq x y z
N MET A 1 -30.77 -5.92 -83.45
CA MET A 1 -29.56 -6.66 -83.02
C MET A 1 -28.97 -5.87 -81.85
N ILE A 2 -29.09 -6.32 -80.60
CA ILE A 2 -28.24 -7.38 -79.99
C ILE A 2 -26.77 -6.89 -80.08
N PHE A 3 -26.03 -6.53 -79.02
CA PHE A 3 -25.95 -7.10 -77.69
C PHE A 3 -25.19 -6.17 -76.69
N LYS A 4 -25.65 -6.22 -75.43
CA LYS A 4 -24.89 -6.40 -74.17
C LYS A 4 -23.92 -5.33 -73.60
N ASN A 5 -24.32 -4.92 -72.39
CA ASN A 5 -23.63 -5.08 -71.10
C ASN A 5 -22.56 -4.10 -70.60
N SER A 6 -22.81 -3.73 -69.33
CA SER A 6 -21.87 -3.48 -68.23
C SER A 6 -21.25 -2.09 -68.12
N LEU A 7 -21.77 -1.28 -67.19
CA LEU A 7 -20.99 -0.82 -66.03
C LEU A 7 -21.97 -0.18 -65.02
N PHE A 8 -22.42 -0.99 -64.05
CA PHE A 8 -22.02 -0.94 -62.63
C PHE A 8 -22.73 0.15 -61.82
N LEU A 9 -23.80 -0.32 -61.17
CA LEU A 9 -24.67 0.37 -60.24
C LEU A 9 -24.12 0.20 -58.81
N ILE A 10 -23.90 1.33 -58.15
CA ILE A 10 -23.96 1.63 -56.71
C ILE A 10 -24.07 0.42 -55.76
N ILE A 11 -23.03 0.16 -54.97
CA ILE A 11 -23.16 -0.24 -53.57
C ILE A 11 -22.19 0.60 -52.74
N ILE A 12 -22.75 1.63 -52.12
CA ILE A 12 -22.16 2.39 -51.02
C ILE A 12 -22.22 1.48 -49.79
N PHE A 13 -21.12 0.79 -49.47
CA PHE A 13 -20.94 0.16 -48.16
C PHE A 13 -20.27 1.19 -47.26
N ILE A 14 -21.11 1.89 -46.49
CA ILE A 14 -20.69 2.68 -45.33
C ILE A 14 -20.16 1.68 -44.31
N GLN A 15 -18.85 1.47 -44.30
CA GLN A 15 -18.15 0.87 -43.18
C GLN A 15 -18.09 1.93 -42.08
N PHE A 16 -19.17 2.03 -41.28
CA PHE A 16 -19.08 2.50 -39.91
C PHE A 16 -18.26 1.46 -39.12
N ALA A 17 -16.94 1.51 -39.28
CA ALA A 17 -16.05 1.00 -38.25
C ALA A 17 -16.18 1.95 -37.07
N CYS A 18 -17.18 1.68 -36.22
CA CYS A 18 -17.26 2.19 -34.88
C CYS A 18 -16.07 1.58 -34.12
N THR A 19 -14.90 2.21 -34.26
CA THR A 19 -13.79 2.00 -33.36
C THR A 19 -14.25 2.49 -32.00
N THR A 20 -14.70 1.55 -31.16
CA THR A 20 -14.67 1.68 -29.72
C THR A 20 -13.24 2.06 -29.36
N GLY A 21 -13.00 3.36 -29.21
CA GLY A 21 -11.73 3.90 -28.78
C GLY A 21 -11.46 3.40 -27.37
N GLN A 22 -10.77 2.27 -27.27
CA GLN A 22 -9.90 2.04 -26.12
C GLN A 22 -8.94 3.22 -26.11
N LYS A 23 -9.18 4.17 -25.19
CA LYS A 23 -8.18 5.17 -24.82
C LYS A 23 -6.90 4.41 -24.57
N LYS A 24 -5.95 4.55 -25.49
CA LYS A 24 -4.58 4.08 -25.31
C LYS A 24 -4.07 4.82 -24.08
N ILE A 25 -3.90 4.10 -22.98
CA ILE A 25 -3.32 4.65 -21.75
C ILE A 25 -1.87 4.96 -22.11
N GLU A 26 -1.57 6.24 -22.36
CA GLU A 26 -0.21 6.69 -22.65
C GLU A 26 0.64 6.57 -21.38
N LEU A 27 1.80 5.91 -21.51
CA LEU A 27 2.85 5.90 -20.50
C LEU A 27 3.51 7.28 -20.49
N ILE A 28 3.18 8.10 -19.49
CA ILE A 28 3.83 9.38 -19.22
C ILE A 28 4.87 9.10 -18.13
N SER A 29 6.17 9.27 -18.41
CA SER A 29 7.19 9.40 -17.36
C SER A 29 7.95 10.70 -17.57
N ASN A 30 7.54 11.73 -16.85
CA ASN A 30 8.32 12.96 -16.71
C ASN A 30 9.03 12.88 -15.35
N GLU A 31 10.36 13.03 -15.36
CA GLU A 31 11.19 13.04 -14.17
C GLU A 31 11.24 14.47 -13.60
N GLY A 32 11.10 14.60 -12.28
CA GLY A 32 11.22 15.85 -11.53
C GLY A 32 12.21 15.71 -10.37
N GLU A 33 12.62 16.84 -9.79
CA GLU A 33 13.50 16.88 -8.62
C GLU A 33 12.67 16.92 -7.32
N VAL A 34 13.02 16.08 -6.35
CA VAL A 34 12.34 16.08 -5.04
C VAL A 34 13.07 17.00 -4.08
N GLU A 35 12.34 17.94 -3.49
CA GLU A 35 12.85 18.81 -2.42
C GLU A 35 12.13 18.55 -1.10
N PHE A 36 12.87 18.75 0.00
CA PHE A 36 12.37 18.63 1.36
C PHE A 36 12.52 19.95 2.10
N GLU A 37 11.42 20.48 2.62
CA GLU A 37 11.42 21.60 3.57
C GLU A 37 11.27 21.03 4.98
N PHE A 38 12.31 21.17 5.81
CA PHE A 38 12.21 20.82 7.23
C PHE A 38 11.23 21.77 7.93
N LEU A 39 10.24 21.20 8.61
CA LEU A 39 9.26 21.97 9.37
C LEU A 39 9.66 22.05 10.84
N ASP A 40 9.70 20.90 11.51
CA ASP A 40 10.09 20.75 12.91
C ASP A 40 10.27 19.26 13.27
N SER A 41 10.45 18.99 14.55
CA SER A 41 10.48 17.64 15.13
C SER A 41 9.37 17.46 16.15
N LEU A 42 8.67 16.33 16.05
CA LEU A 42 7.68 15.84 17.00
C LEU A 42 8.37 14.91 18.01
N ARG A 43 8.37 15.27 19.29
CA ARG A 43 8.91 14.44 20.38
C ARG A 43 7.78 13.93 21.26
N ILE A 44 7.76 12.64 21.54
CA ILE A 44 6.74 11.99 22.36
C ILE A 44 7.42 11.24 23.50
N GLU A 45 7.07 11.59 24.74
CA GLU A 45 7.60 10.94 25.94
C GLU A 45 6.96 9.56 26.12
N SER A 46 7.69 8.53 25.72
CA SER A 46 7.28 7.13 25.80
C SER A 46 8.51 6.24 25.80
N LEU A 47 8.54 5.27 26.71
CA LEU A 47 9.57 4.24 26.80
C LEU A 47 9.40 3.15 25.74
N VAL A 48 8.19 3.00 25.19
CA VAL A 48 7.93 2.03 24.13
C VAL A 48 8.14 2.67 22.76
N GLU A 49 8.56 1.84 21.82
CA GLU A 49 8.69 2.24 20.44
C GLU A 49 7.31 2.52 19.83
N LEU A 50 7.12 3.73 19.30
CA LEU A 50 5.89 4.15 18.66
C LEU A 50 5.97 4.12 17.14
N TYR A 51 4.82 3.94 16.52
CA TYR A 51 4.59 4.02 15.08
C TYR A 51 3.39 4.94 14.84
N LEU A 52 3.53 5.91 13.93
CA LEU A 52 2.44 6.81 13.56
C LEU A 52 1.47 6.09 12.61
N ALA A 53 0.26 5.80 13.09
CA ALA A 53 -0.75 5.04 12.36
C ALA A 53 -1.65 5.91 11.48
N ASP A 54 -2.04 7.10 11.98
CA ASP A 54 -2.94 8.00 11.26
C ASP A 54 -2.92 9.42 11.83
N LYS A 55 -3.52 10.34 11.07
CA LYS A 55 -3.81 11.71 11.47
C LYS A 55 -5.29 12.02 11.24
N ASN A 56 -5.93 12.59 12.25
CA ASN A 56 -7.28 13.13 12.13
C ASN A 56 -7.18 14.54 11.52
N GLU A 57 -7.75 14.74 10.34
CA GLU A 57 -7.61 16.01 9.62
C GLU A 57 -8.47 17.15 10.21
N GLN A 58 -9.50 16.82 10.99
CA GLN A 58 -10.35 17.84 11.63
C GLN A 58 -9.73 18.33 12.93
N THR A 59 -9.31 17.40 13.80
CA THR A 59 -8.75 17.74 15.12
C THR A 59 -7.24 17.97 15.09
N GLN A 60 -6.57 17.59 13.99
CA GLN A 60 -5.10 17.60 13.86
C GLN A 60 -4.39 16.71 14.88
N HIS A 61 -5.09 15.75 15.48
CA HIS A 61 -4.50 14.77 16.37
C HIS A 61 -3.78 13.67 15.59
N LEU A 62 -2.74 13.12 16.21
CA LEU A 62 -1.93 12.02 15.68
C LEU A 62 -2.19 10.77 16.51
N LEU A 63 -2.40 9.64 15.84
CA LEU A 63 -2.63 8.34 16.45
C LEU A 63 -1.37 7.49 16.32
N PHE A 64 -0.85 7.06 17.46
CA PHE A 64 0.30 6.17 17.55
C PHE A 64 -0.11 4.82 18.11
N ASN A 65 0.56 3.77 17.62
CA ASN A 65 0.53 2.45 18.21
C ASN A 65 1.96 1.98 18.52
N GLU A 66 2.07 1.10 19.50
CA GLU A 66 3.27 0.26 19.64
C GLU A 66 3.11 -1.06 18.85
N ARG A 67 4.20 -1.80 18.69
CA ARG A 67 4.30 -3.00 17.84
C ARG A 67 3.28 -4.10 18.19
N GLN A 68 2.98 -4.32 19.46
CA GLN A 68 2.06 -5.36 19.94
C GLN A 68 0.63 -4.83 20.20
N MET A 69 0.37 -3.56 19.88
CA MET A 69 -0.91 -2.87 20.05
C MET A 69 -1.51 -3.01 21.47
N GLU A 70 -0.67 -3.10 22.51
CA GLU A 70 -1.03 -3.07 23.92
C GLU A 70 -1.51 -1.69 24.36
N GLU A 71 -0.89 -0.64 23.83
CA GLU A 71 -1.26 0.76 24.07
C GLU A 71 -1.33 1.55 22.75
N LEU A 72 -2.34 2.40 22.65
CA LEU A 72 -2.52 3.42 21.64
C LEU A 72 -2.40 4.80 22.30
N LEU A 73 -1.71 5.71 21.64
CA LEU A 73 -1.56 7.10 22.09
C LEU A 73 -2.20 8.04 21.08
N ILE A 74 -2.97 9.01 21.58
CA ILE A 74 -3.38 10.16 20.78
C ILE A 74 -2.59 11.36 21.28
N THR A 75 -1.98 12.09 20.35
CA THR A 75 -1.19 13.28 20.65
C THR A 75 -1.64 14.49 19.82
N ASP A 76 -1.29 15.69 20.27
CA ASP A 76 -1.34 16.88 19.42
C ASP A 76 -0.13 16.95 18.47
N LEU A 77 -0.11 17.95 17.58
CA LEU A 77 1.03 18.17 16.66
C LEU A 77 2.34 18.60 17.36
N LYS A 78 2.32 18.84 18.66
CA LYS A 78 3.52 19.17 19.46
C LYS A 78 4.05 17.94 20.21
N GLY A 79 3.34 16.82 20.18
CA GLY A 79 3.72 15.56 20.84
C GLY A 79 3.22 15.44 22.27
N ASN A 80 2.34 16.35 22.71
CA ASN A 80 1.69 16.22 24.01
C ASN A 80 0.65 15.09 23.93
N ILE A 81 0.71 14.16 24.89
CA ILE A 81 -0.24 13.05 24.98
C ILE A 81 -1.58 13.57 25.47
N ILE A 82 -2.61 13.38 24.64
CA ILE A 82 -4.00 13.75 24.91
C ILE A 82 -4.72 12.58 25.59
N SER A 83 -4.51 11.36 25.09
CA SER A 83 -5.14 10.17 25.64
C SER A 83 -4.30 8.91 25.42
N ARG A 84 -4.56 7.92 26.28
CA ARG A 84 -4.00 6.57 26.23
C ARG A 84 -5.16 5.57 26.19
N PHE A 85 -5.04 4.52 25.39
CA PHE A 85 -6.03 3.46 25.30
C PHE A 85 -5.35 2.12 25.14
N GLU A 86 -5.77 1.13 25.93
CA GLU A 86 -5.29 -0.24 25.82
C GLU A 86 -6.34 -1.08 25.06
N PRO A 87 -6.22 -1.30 23.74
CA PRO A 87 -7.25 -2.03 23.00
C PRO A 87 -7.16 -3.54 23.23
N LYS A 88 -5.99 -4.08 23.55
CA LYS A 88 -5.74 -5.53 23.60
C LYS A 88 -6.35 -6.18 24.84
N GLY A 89 -6.92 -7.37 24.66
CA GLY A 89 -7.36 -8.26 25.74
C GLY A 89 -8.79 -8.75 25.60
N GLU A 90 -9.30 -9.31 26.68
CA GLU A 90 -10.68 -9.80 26.76
C GLU A 90 -11.60 -8.74 27.38
N GLY A 91 -12.80 -8.54 26.82
CA GLY A 91 -13.81 -7.67 27.37
C GLY A 91 -14.61 -6.88 26.33
N PRO A 92 -15.70 -6.21 26.75
CA PRO A 92 -16.63 -5.55 25.82
C PRO A 92 -15.98 -4.42 25.01
N ASN A 93 -14.96 -3.75 25.58
CA ASN A 93 -14.22 -2.65 24.93
C ASN A 93 -12.79 -3.07 24.55
N LYS A 94 -12.53 -4.36 24.35
CA LYS A 94 -11.21 -4.88 23.99
C LYS A 94 -11.26 -5.66 22.69
N VAL A 95 -10.13 -5.78 22.01
CA VAL A 95 -9.89 -6.62 20.84
C VAL A 95 -8.88 -7.69 21.27
N GLU A 96 -9.15 -8.95 21.00
CA GLU A 96 -8.30 -10.04 21.49
C GLU A 96 -6.89 -9.91 20.92
N ILE A 97 -6.80 -9.71 19.60
CA ILE A 97 -5.53 -9.57 18.87
C ILE A 97 -5.63 -8.39 17.90
N PRO A 98 -5.41 -7.14 18.36
CA PRO A 98 -5.43 -5.96 17.50
C PRO A 98 -4.24 -6.00 16.52
N LEU A 99 -4.48 -5.67 15.24
CA LEU A 99 -3.48 -5.73 14.16
C LEU A 99 -3.12 -4.34 13.62
N GLU A 100 -4.13 -3.55 13.29
CA GLU A 100 -3.99 -2.24 12.63
C GLU A 100 -5.04 -1.28 13.17
N VAL A 101 -4.76 0.03 13.16
CA VAL A 101 -5.69 1.07 13.65
C VAL A 101 -5.75 2.30 12.75
N ALA A 102 -6.90 2.95 12.72
CA ALA A 102 -7.13 4.22 12.05
C ALA A 102 -8.02 5.14 12.89
N PHE A 103 -7.96 6.44 12.62
CA PHE A 103 -9.03 7.34 13.07
C PHE A 103 -10.32 7.03 12.32
N TRP A 104 -11.44 7.21 13.01
CA TRP A 104 -12.78 7.17 12.44
C TRP A 104 -13.67 8.14 13.23
N GLN A 105 -14.13 9.21 12.58
CA GLN A 105 -14.77 10.34 13.26
C GLN A 105 -13.91 10.84 14.45
N GLU A 106 -14.53 11.00 15.62
CA GLU A 106 -13.86 11.33 16.89
C GLU A 106 -13.25 10.09 17.59
N GLY A 107 -13.49 8.89 17.06
CA GLY A 107 -13.04 7.64 17.62
C GLY A 107 -11.98 6.95 16.75
N ILE A 108 -11.93 5.62 16.86
CA ILE A 108 -10.98 4.79 16.13
C ILE A 108 -11.64 3.52 15.61
N VAL A 109 -11.04 2.94 14.58
CA VAL A 109 -11.36 1.59 14.10
C VAL A 109 -10.11 0.72 14.16
N ILE A 110 -10.26 -0.50 14.69
CA ILE A 110 -9.19 -1.48 14.84
C ILE A 110 -9.52 -2.71 14.00
N LYS A 111 -8.60 -3.11 13.12
CA LYS A 111 -8.63 -4.40 12.44
C LYS A 111 -8.06 -5.47 13.36
N GLU A 112 -8.77 -6.58 13.51
CA GLU A 112 -8.37 -7.70 14.37
C GLU A 112 -7.64 -8.78 13.56
N MET A 113 -6.58 -9.35 14.13
CA MET A 113 -5.92 -10.54 13.61
C MET A 113 -6.63 -11.79 14.13
N SER A 114 -7.65 -12.21 13.40
CA SER A 114 -8.39 -13.46 13.61
C SER A 114 -8.76 -14.04 12.26
N PRO A 115 -9.23 -15.30 12.12
CA PRO A 115 -9.64 -15.86 10.82
C PRO A 115 -10.69 -15.03 10.06
N GLU A 116 -11.41 -14.14 10.74
CA GLU A 116 -12.47 -13.29 10.18
C GLU A 116 -12.00 -11.85 9.85
N HIS A 117 -10.82 -11.43 10.32
CA HIS A 117 -10.23 -10.11 10.07
C HIS A 117 -11.16 -8.90 10.36
N LYS A 118 -12.07 -9.03 11.34
CA LYS A 118 -13.13 -8.04 11.62
C LYS A 118 -12.58 -6.67 12.00
N PHE A 119 -13.34 -5.63 11.67
CA PHE A 119 -13.16 -4.29 12.20
C PHE A 119 -13.96 -4.08 13.48
N ASN A 120 -13.32 -3.49 14.48
CA ASN A 120 -13.91 -3.10 15.76
C ASN A 120 -13.95 -1.57 15.84
N PHE A 121 -15.14 -0.99 15.98
CA PHE A 121 -15.35 0.46 15.97
C PHE A 121 -15.53 0.98 17.39
N PHE A 122 -14.80 2.03 17.72
CA PHE A 122 -14.79 2.68 19.02
C PHE A 122 -15.19 4.15 18.89
N ASP A 123 -15.95 4.66 19.86
CA ASP A 123 -16.24 6.09 19.96
C ASP A 123 -15.05 6.88 20.56
N GLY A 124 -15.17 8.20 20.65
CA GLY A 124 -14.12 9.07 21.22
C GLY A 124 -13.81 8.86 22.71
N ASN A 125 -14.60 8.05 23.41
CA ASN A 125 -14.32 7.60 24.78
C ASN A 125 -13.76 6.16 24.82
N PHE A 126 -13.37 5.62 23.67
CA PHE A 126 -12.89 4.25 23.49
C PHE A 126 -13.87 3.17 23.94
N LYS A 127 -15.18 3.45 23.87
CA LYS A 127 -16.19 2.41 24.02
C LYS A 127 -16.39 1.73 22.67
N LYS A 128 -16.33 0.39 22.64
CA LYS A 128 -16.65 -0.35 21.42
C LYS A 128 -18.16 -0.22 21.14
N ILE A 129 -18.51 0.31 19.98
CA ILE A 129 -19.90 0.57 19.59
C ILE A 129 -20.36 -0.30 18.42
N ALA A 130 -19.44 -0.91 17.68
CA ALA A 130 -19.78 -1.85 16.62
C ALA A 130 -18.64 -2.78 16.24
N GLN A 131 -18.99 -3.82 15.47
CA GLN A 131 -18.06 -4.71 14.82
C GLN A 131 -18.55 -4.99 13.39
N SER A 132 -17.65 -5.11 12.41
CA SER A 132 -18.03 -5.48 11.05
C SER A 132 -18.42 -6.97 10.96
N PRO A 133 -19.11 -7.36 9.87
CA PRO A 133 -19.12 -8.76 9.43
C PRO A 133 -17.70 -9.29 9.22
N ALA A 134 -17.56 -10.62 9.11
CA ALA A 134 -16.29 -11.25 8.74
C ALA A 134 -15.85 -10.77 7.35
N LEU A 135 -14.60 -10.31 7.24
CA LEU A 135 -13.98 -9.96 5.97
C LEU A 135 -13.51 -11.22 5.25
N THR A 136 -12.93 -12.15 5.99
CA THR A 136 -12.25 -13.36 5.48
C THR A 136 -12.86 -14.62 6.09
N LYS A 137 -12.53 -15.78 5.54
CA LYS A 137 -13.01 -17.09 6.02
C LYS A 137 -11.90 -17.96 6.64
N GLY A 138 -10.71 -17.41 6.80
CA GLY A 138 -9.51 -18.10 7.27
C GLY A 138 -8.32 -17.16 7.41
N LEU A 139 -7.26 -17.67 8.03
CA LEU A 139 -5.98 -16.99 8.15
C LEU A 139 -4.91 -17.87 7.47
N ASN A 140 -4.79 -17.71 6.16
CA ASN A 140 -3.84 -18.40 5.28
C ASN A 140 -2.53 -17.62 5.09
N PHE A 141 -2.60 -16.29 5.20
CA PHE A 141 -1.47 -15.38 5.08
C PHE A 141 -1.40 -14.51 6.32
N LEU A 142 -0.23 -14.49 6.95
CA LEU A 142 0.07 -13.56 8.03
C LEU A 142 1.03 -12.50 7.51
N THR A 143 0.60 -11.25 7.49
CA THR A 143 1.49 -10.12 7.24
C THR A 143 1.33 -9.11 8.35
N ILE A 144 2.41 -8.89 9.10
CA ILE A 144 2.44 -7.96 10.24
C ILE A 144 3.31 -6.78 9.82
N TYR A 145 2.71 -5.60 9.84
CA TYR A 145 3.39 -4.35 9.55
C TYR A 145 3.26 -3.44 10.77
N ASN A 146 4.35 -2.78 11.15
CA ASN A 146 4.30 -1.82 12.25
C ASN A 146 4.03 -0.38 11.76
N SER A 147 4.44 -0.06 10.54
CA SER A 147 4.36 1.29 9.92
C SER A 147 3.44 1.37 8.70
N HIS A 148 2.85 0.26 8.28
CA HIS A 148 1.92 0.18 7.16
C HIS A 148 0.56 -0.26 7.66
N ARG A 149 -0.47 0.25 6.99
CA ARG A 149 -1.86 -0.15 7.21
C ARG A 149 -2.46 -0.64 5.91
N SER A 150 -3.12 -1.79 5.94
CA SER A 150 -3.72 -2.42 4.77
C SER A 150 -5.05 -1.80 4.34
N PHE A 151 -5.51 -0.74 5.02
CA PHE A 151 -6.77 -0.07 4.73
C PHE A 151 -6.73 1.44 4.94
N SER A 152 -7.73 2.11 4.37
CA SER A 152 -8.05 3.52 4.56
C SER A 152 -9.51 3.68 4.98
N VAL A 153 -9.75 4.54 5.97
CA VAL A 153 -11.09 4.97 6.38
C VAL A 153 -11.43 6.26 5.65
N LEU A 154 -12.59 6.30 5.02
CA LEU A 154 -13.06 7.43 4.23
C LEU A 154 -14.46 7.82 4.68
N GLU A 155 -14.71 9.12 4.69
CA GLU A 155 -16.01 9.71 5.01
C GLU A 155 -16.44 10.58 3.83
N ASN A 156 -17.60 10.27 3.25
CA ASN A 156 -18.18 11.06 2.16
C ASN A 156 -19.68 11.25 2.40
N ASP A 157 -20.15 12.50 2.38
CA ASP A 157 -21.54 12.87 2.67
C ASP A 157 -22.11 12.22 3.95
N GLY A 158 -21.29 12.13 5.01
CA GLY A 158 -21.65 11.53 6.29
C GLY A 158 -21.69 10.00 6.31
N LYS A 159 -21.37 9.33 5.18
CA LYS A 159 -21.25 7.87 5.11
C LYS A 159 -19.81 7.47 5.33
N THR A 160 -19.62 6.44 6.16
CA THR A 160 -18.30 5.83 6.39
C THR A 160 -18.15 4.59 5.51
N PHE A 161 -17.01 4.49 4.83
CA PHE A 161 -16.60 3.24 4.22
C PHE A 161 -15.09 3.02 4.40
N ILE A 162 -14.69 1.76 4.39
CA ILE A 162 -13.31 1.31 4.51
C ILE A 162 -12.94 0.64 3.21
N ILE A 163 -11.83 1.04 2.62
CA ILE A 163 -11.23 0.37 1.47
C ILE A 163 -9.86 -0.14 1.85
N GLY A 164 -9.54 -1.37 1.45
CA GLY A 164 -8.28 -1.97 1.80
C GLY A 164 -7.98 -3.22 1.02
N GLN A 165 -6.99 -3.95 1.53
CA GLN A 165 -6.50 -5.19 0.96
C GLN A 165 -6.26 -6.25 2.04
N ASP A 166 -6.41 -7.50 1.65
CA ASP A 166 -6.08 -8.67 2.46
C ASP A 166 -5.86 -9.90 1.57
N LEU A 167 -4.70 -10.56 1.71
CA LEU A 167 -4.42 -11.79 0.98
C LEU A 167 -5.28 -12.97 1.46
N ASN A 168 -5.87 -12.88 2.66
CA ASN A 168 -6.80 -13.89 3.17
C ASN A 168 -8.18 -13.87 2.47
N LEU A 169 -8.41 -12.93 1.55
CA LEU A 169 -9.57 -12.95 0.65
C LEU A 169 -9.41 -13.93 -0.52
N ILE A 170 -8.18 -14.42 -0.77
CA ILE A 170 -7.93 -15.41 -1.82
C ILE A 170 -8.80 -16.65 -1.57
N PRO A 171 -9.64 -17.05 -2.53
CA PRO A 171 -10.46 -18.26 -2.39
C PRO A 171 -9.60 -19.52 -2.22
N ASP A 172 -10.06 -20.48 -1.40
CA ASP A 172 -9.33 -21.72 -1.08
C ASP A 172 -8.85 -22.50 -2.31
N LEU A 173 -9.60 -22.44 -3.41
CA LEU A 173 -9.25 -23.13 -4.66
C LEU A 173 -7.91 -22.64 -5.27
N PHE A 174 -7.49 -21.42 -4.92
CA PHE A 174 -6.25 -20.78 -5.37
C PHE A 174 -5.10 -20.91 -4.35
N LEU A 175 -5.29 -21.68 -3.28
CA LEU A 175 -4.28 -21.92 -2.25
C LEU A 175 -3.50 -23.23 -2.45
N ASP A 176 -4.00 -24.16 -3.27
CA ASP A 176 -3.28 -25.41 -3.61
C ASP A 176 -1.98 -25.11 -4.41
N GLU A 177 -0.90 -25.85 -4.19
CA GLU A 177 0.35 -25.75 -4.97
C GLU A 177 0.12 -25.98 -6.47
N LYS A 178 -0.88 -26.79 -6.84
CA LYS A 178 -1.25 -27.00 -8.25
C LYS A 178 -1.88 -25.77 -8.91
N SER A 179 -2.16 -24.72 -8.14
CA SER A 179 -2.72 -23.46 -8.62
C SER A 179 -1.68 -22.41 -9.00
N GLU A 180 -0.39 -22.76 -9.05
CA GLU A 180 0.69 -21.92 -9.61
C GLU A 180 0.45 -21.61 -11.09
N ASN A 181 -0.40 -20.63 -11.36
CA ASN A 181 -0.86 -20.26 -12.68
C ASN A 181 -1.17 -18.77 -12.71
N TRP A 182 -0.77 -18.10 -13.80
CA TRP A 182 -1.07 -16.69 -14.03
C TRP A 182 -2.58 -16.38 -13.98
N SER A 183 -3.44 -17.36 -14.30
CA SER A 183 -4.90 -17.21 -14.23
C SER A 183 -5.40 -16.87 -12.82
N PHE A 184 -4.58 -17.10 -11.79
CA PHE A 184 -4.80 -16.60 -10.43
C PHE A 184 -5.09 -15.09 -10.43
N TYR A 185 -4.29 -14.28 -11.14
CA TYR A 185 -4.42 -12.82 -11.15
C TYR A 185 -5.72 -12.34 -11.82
N GLU A 186 -6.39 -13.20 -12.59
CA GLU A 186 -7.68 -12.86 -13.19
C GLU A 186 -8.85 -13.02 -12.23
N ASN A 187 -8.69 -13.92 -11.26
CA ASN A 187 -9.80 -14.45 -10.46
C ASN A 187 -9.65 -14.18 -8.96
N ALA A 188 -8.44 -13.82 -8.50
CA ALA A 188 -8.18 -13.51 -7.11
C ALA A 188 -8.57 -12.06 -6.79
N ASP A 189 -9.59 -11.92 -5.94
CA ASP A 189 -9.89 -10.65 -5.28
C ASP A 189 -9.10 -10.58 -3.98
N ILE A 190 -8.24 -9.57 -3.86
CA ILE A 190 -7.46 -9.30 -2.65
C ILE A 190 -7.74 -7.92 -2.06
N GLY A 191 -8.64 -7.15 -2.70
CA GLY A 191 -9.13 -5.86 -2.22
C GLY A 191 -10.56 -5.97 -1.71
N TYR A 192 -10.96 -5.00 -0.89
CA TYR A 192 -12.34 -4.89 -0.42
C TYR A 192 -12.77 -3.44 -0.23
N ILE A 193 -14.09 -3.23 -0.30
CA ILE A 193 -14.76 -2.04 0.23
C ILE A 193 -15.85 -2.50 1.20
N TYR A 194 -15.77 -2.02 2.43
CA TYR A 194 -16.76 -2.22 3.48
C TYR A 194 -17.53 -0.92 3.73
N TYR A 195 -18.84 -0.94 3.53
CA TYR A 195 -19.72 0.19 3.83
C TYR A 195 -20.27 0.03 5.25
N ARG A 196 -19.89 0.93 6.16
CA ARG A 196 -20.25 0.77 7.59
C ARG A 196 -21.75 0.85 7.82
N ASP A 197 -22.44 1.74 7.11
CA ASP A 197 -23.86 2.04 7.35
C ASP A 197 -24.80 0.92 6.87
N THR A 198 -24.43 0.23 5.78
CA THR A 198 -25.22 -0.86 5.20
C THR A 198 -24.69 -2.24 5.58
N GLU A 199 -23.50 -2.29 6.19
CA GLU A 199 -22.70 -3.49 6.45
C GLU A 199 -22.37 -4.32 5.19
N GLU A 200 -22.46 -3.69 4.01
CA GLU A 200 -22.14 -4.32 2.74
C GLU A 200 -20.62 -4.45 2.57
N LEU A 201 -20.15 -5.64 2.20
CA LEU A 201 -18.77 -5.93 1.85
C LEU A 201 -18.68 -6.32 0.37
N LYS A 202 -17.89 -5.58 -0.41
CA LYS A 202 -17.57 -5.88 -1.81
C LYS A 202 -16.11 -6.25 -1.94
N THR A 203 -15.79 -7.31 -2.68
CA THR A 203 -14.42 -7.67 -3.02
C THR A 203 -14.01 -7.04 -4.36
N ILE A 204 -12.70 -6.81 -4.53
CA ILE A 204 -12.13 -6.18 -5.70
C ILE A 204 -10.82 -6.88 -6.09
N ASN A 205 -10.66 -7.16 -7.37
CA ASN A 205 -9.40 -7.61 -7.94
C ASN A 205 -8.39 -6.45 -7.98
N LEU A 206 -7.31 -6.54 -7.19
CA LEU A 206 -6.21 -5.56 -7.16
C LEU A 206 -5.01 -5.97 -8.03
N TYR A 207 -5.19 -6.90 -8.96
CA TYR A 207 -4.23 -7.25 -10.01
C TYR A 207 -4.68 -6.62 -11.34
N PRO A 208 -4.15 -5.44 -11.71
CA PRO A 208 -4.62 -4.68 -12.85
C PRO A 208 -4.51 -5.49 -14.15
N LYS A 209 -5.49 -5.35 -15.05
CA LYS A 209 -5.50 -6.06 -16.35
C LYS A 209 -4.27 -5.75 -17.23
N THR A 210 -3.69 -4.58 -17.01
CA THR A 210 -2.52 -4.06 -17.75
C THR A 210 -1.21 -4.21 -16.97
N TRP A 211 -1.23 -4.94 -15.85
CA TRP A 211 -0.02 -5.29 -15.11
C TRP A 211 0.79 -6.32 -15.89
N ARG A 212 2.09 -6.07 -16.04
CA ARG A 212 2.96 -6.78 -16.99
C ARG A 212 2.96 -8.30 -16.77
N PRO A 213 3.14 -8.86 -15.56
CA PRO A 213 3.01 -10.30 -15.34
C PRO A 213 1.67 -10.88 -15.79
N ARG A 214 0.57 -10.16 -15.63
CA ARG A 214 -0.75 -10.60 -16.10
C ARG A 214 -0.86 -10.56 -17.63
N LEU A 215 -0.36 -9.51 -18.27
CA LEU A 215 -0.34 -9.40 -19.73
C LEU A 215 0.54 -10.46 -20.40
N GLU A 216 1.65 -10.80 -19.76
CA GLU A 216 2.61 -11.80 -20.21
C GLU A 216 2.22 -13.23 -19.81
N GLU A 217 1.07 -13.43 -19.16
CA GLU A 217 0.61 -14.72 -18.67
C GLU A 217 1.66 -15.42 -17.78
N LYS A 218 2.39 -14.63 -16.99
CA LYS A 218 3.50 -15.07 -16.14
C LYS A 218 3.07 -15.19 -14.68
N TRP A 219 3.26 -16.38 -14.12
CA TRP A 219 3.15 -16.59 -12.67
C TRP A 219 4.34 -15.95 -11.94
N VAL A 220 4.03 -15.06 -11.00
CA VAL A 220 4.98 -14.38 -10.12
C VAL A 220 4.63 -14.60 -8.64
N GLY A 221 3.96 -15.70 -8.31
CA GLY A 221 3.59 -16.02 -6.92
C GLY A 221 2.35 -15.26 -6.43
N ARG A 222 1.98 -15.51 -5.17
CA ARG A 222 0.86 -14.84 -4.48
C ARG A 222 1.31 -13.50 -3.89
N VAL A 223 1.75 -12.63 -4.77
CA VAL A 223 2.33 -11.33 -4.42
C VAL A 223 1.25 -10.38 -3.93
N SER A 224 1.57 -9.57 -2.92
CA SER A 224 0.67 -8.49 -2.49
C SER A 224 0.66 -7.36 -3.53
N SER A 225 -0.46 -6.66 -3.62
CA SER A 225 -0.50 -5.28 -4.11
C SER A 225 -0.56 -4.37 -2.88
N TYR A 226 -0.19 -3.11 -2.97
CA TYR A 226 -0.40 -2.09 -1.94
C TYR A 226 -1.43 -1.10 -2.43
N LEU A 227 -2.48 -0.88 -1.64
CA LEU A 227 -3.55 0.05 -1.94
C LEU A 227 -3.49 1.25 -0.98
N GLN A 228 -3.56 2.45 -1.54
CA GLN A 228 -3.74 3.67 -0.76
C GLN A 228 -4.77 4.59 -1.40
N VAL A 229 -5.40 5.44 -0.57
CA VAL A 229 -6.35 6.44 -1.03
C VAL A 229 -5.91 7.83 -0.58
N SER A 230 -5.92 8.77 -1.52
CA SER A 230 -5.75 10.19 -1.22
C SER A 230 -7.02 10.72 -0.57
N LYS A 231 -6.92 11.14 0.70
CA LYS A 231 -8.05 11.74 1.44
C LYS A 231 -8.48 13.10 0.86
N SER A 232 -7.65 13.73 0.02
CA SER A 232 -7.92 15.06 -0.55
C SER A 232 -8.82 15.00 -1.79
N ASP A 233 -8.77 13.93 -2.58
CA ASP A 233 -9.50 13.81 -3.85
C ASP A 233 -10.06 12.40 -4.12
N ASN A 234 -10.03 11.51 -3.12
CA ASN A 234 -10.50 10.12 -3.20
C ASN A 234 -9.86 9.29 -4.32
N ARG A 235 -8.68 9.69 -4.78
CA ARG A 235 -7.93 8.92 -5.77
C ARG A 235 -7.32 7.69 -5.14
N VAL A 236 -7.53 6.54 -5.76
CA VAL A 236 -6.95 5.27 -5.33
C VAL A 236 -5.71 4.99 -6.15
N ALA A 237 -4.64 4.57 -5.48
CA ALA A 237 -3.43 4.07 -6.12
C ALA A 237 -3.22 2.61 -5.71
N VAL A 238 -2.90 1.75 -6.69
CA VAL A 238 -2.59 0.34 -6.49
C VAL A 238 -1.19 0.07 -7.03
N LEU A 239 -0.34 -0.48 -6.17
CA LEU A 239 1.06 -0.78 -6.45
C LEU A 239 1.32 -2.28 -6.22
N PRO A 240 1.31 -3.12 -7.27
CA PRO A 240 1.81 -4.49 -7.15
C PRO A 240 3.24 -4.52 -6.61
N SER A 241 3.55 -5.45 -5.69
CA SER A 241 4.91 -5.58 -5.12
C SER A 241 5.96 -6.01 -6.14
N VAL A 242 5.54 -6.64 -7.24
CA VAL A 242 6.37 -7.06 -8.38
C VAL A 242 5.96 -6.32 -9.64
N GLY A 243 6.92 -5.93 -10.47
CA GLY A 243 6.72 -5.10 -11.66
C GLY A 243 7.15 -3.66 -11.41
N ASN A 244 6.79 -2.75 -12.31
CA ASN A 244 7.21 -1.34 -12.24
C ASN A 244 6.04 -0.39 -12.44
N GLU A 245 4.81 -0.86 -12.33
CA GLU A 245 3.65 -0.09 -12.71
C GLU A 245 2.88 0.37 -11.46
N LEU A 246 2.58 1.67 -11.40
CA LEU A 246 1.63 2.23 -10.44
C LEU A 246 0.33 2.54 -11.17
N PHE A 247 -0.79 2.11 -10.61
CA PHE A 247 -2.10 2.19 -11.24
C PHE A 247 -3.00 3.13 -10.45
N PHE A 248 -3.59 4.10 -11.15
CA PHE A 248 -4.50 5.07 -10.57
C PHE A 248 -5.94 4.76 -10.94
N TYR A 249 -6.83 4.93 -9.96
CA TYR A 249 -8.25 4.70 -10.09
C TYR A 249 -9.04 5.83 -9.45
N GLU A 250 -10.24 6.03 -10.00
CA GLU A 250 -11.30 6.79 -9.37
C GLU A 250 -12.12 5.85 -8.50
N LEU A 251 -12.39 6.28 -7.27
CA LEU A 251 -13.29 5.58 -6.37
C LEU A 251 -14.75 5.91 -6.70
N LYS A 252 -15.59 4.88 -6.85
CA LYS A 252 -17.03 4.98 -7.12
C LYS A 252 -17.81 4.09 -6.16
N ASP A 253 -19.12 4.32 -6.01
CA ASP A 253 -20.00 3.52 -5.13
C ASP A 253 -19.99 2.00 -5.43
N ALA A 254 -19.59 1.62 -6.64
CA ALA A 254 -19.52 0.22 -7.08
C ALA A 254 -18.11 -0.39 -7.02
N GLY A 255 -17.07 0.36 -6.65
CA GLY A 255 -15.68 -0.12 -6.69
C GLY A 255 -14.70 0.94 -7.20
N ILE A 256 -13.62 0.47 -7.82
CA ILE A 256 -12.61 1.34 -8.41
C ILE A 256 -12.66 1.30 -9.95
N SER A 257 -12.45 2.45 -10.59
CA SER A 257 -12.51 2.60 -12.05
C SER A 257 -11.16 3.12 -12.56
N PRO A 258 -10.51 2.45 -13.53
CA PRO A 258 -9.15 2.81 -13.95
C PRO A 258 -9.11 4.21 -14.56
N LEU A 259 -8.10 5.00 -14.18
CA LEU A 259 -7.82 6.32 -14.73
C LEU A 259 -6.65 6.26 -15.71
N PHE A 260 -5.46 5.96 -15.19
CA PHE A 260 -4.21 5.82 -15.94
C PHE A 260 -3.22 4.98 -15.14
N GLN A 261 -2.09 4.64 -15.76
CA GLN A 261 -0.97 3.99 -15.09
C GLN A 261 0.34 4.67 -15.50
N ILE A 262 1.36 4.54 -14.68
CA ILE A 262 2.71 5.00 -14.99
C ILE A 262 3.73 3.90 -14.74
N SER A 263 4.88 3.99 -15.39
CA SER A 263 6.05 3.19 -15.02
C SER A 263 6.87 3.96 -13.99
N LEU A 264 7.17 3.30 -12.88
CA LEU A 264 8.01 3.79 -11.79
C LEU A 264 9.49 3.60 -12.14
N ILE A 265 10.25 4.68 -12.00
CA ILE A 265 11.67 4.77 -12.35
C ILE A 265 12.44 5.26 -11.14
N HIS A 266 13.54 4.56 -10.82
CA HIS A 266 14.51 5.01 -9.82
C HIS A 266 15.91 4.58 -10.29
N PRO A 267 16.95 5.44 -10.18
CA PRO A 267 18.30 5.13 -10.68
C PRO A 267 18.90 3.85 -10.09
N GLU A 268 18.59 3.57 -8.81
CA GLU A 268 19.04 2.38 -8.09
C GLU A 268 18.10 1.18 -8.21
N ARG A 269 17.09 1.24 -9.09
CA ARG A 269 16.12 0.15 -9.29
C ARG A 269 16.19 -0.39 -10.71
N LYS A 270 16.55 -1.66 -10.84
CA LYS A 270 16.60 -2.33 -12.15
C LYS A 270 15.19 -2.61 -12.67
N VAL A 271 14.71 -1.78 -13.59
CA VAL A 271 13.35 -1.83 -14.15
C VAL A 271 13.03 -3.19 -14.78
N ASP A 272 13.92 -3.78 -15.59
CA ASP A 272 13.63 -5.07 -16.26
C ASP A 272 14.27 -6.27 -15.57
N PHE A 273 14.47 -6.20 -14.25
CA PHE A 273 14.99 -7.32 -13.49
C PHE A 273 13.95 -8.45 -13.43
N PRO A 274 14.29 -9.70 -13.81
CA PRO A 274 13.33 -10.79 -13.82
C PRO A 274 13.01 -11.24 -12.38
N PHE A 275 11.73 -11.26 -12.03
CA PHE A 275 11.26 -11.92 -10.81
C PHE A 275 11.06 -13.42 -11.06
N ASP A 276 11.48 -14.23 -10.09
CA ASP A 276 11.21 -15.67 -9.99
C ASP A 276 10.58 -15.96 -8.62
N PRO A 277 9.33 -16.45 -8.55
CA PRO A 277 8.66 -16.76 -7.29
C PRO A 277 9.33 -17.89 -6.48
N LYS A 278 10.29 -18.63 -7.05
CA LYS A 278 11.05 -19.69 -6.36
C LYS A 278 12.30 -19.16 -5.67
N ASN A 279 12.71 -17.94 -5.97
CA ASN A 279 13.88 -17.31 -5.38
C ASN A 279 13.51 -16.55 -4.10
N ASP A 280 14.52 -16.29 -3.28
CA ASP A 280 14.39 -15.43 -2.10
C ASP A 280 14.04 -14.00 -2.53
N TYR A 281 13.09 -13.38 -1.84
CA TYR A 281 12.59 -12.04 -2.15
C TYR A 281 13.68 -10.97 -2.01
N VAL A 282 14.74 -11.22 -1.24
CA VAL A 282 15.87 -10.28 -1.12
C VAL A 282 16.63 -10.09 -2.43
N LEU A 283 16.47 -11.00 -3.39
CA LEU A 283 17.15 -10.98 -4.69
C LEU A 283 16.45 -10.08 -5.72
N TYR A 284 15.27 -9.55 -5.40
CA TYR A 284 14.49 -8.71 -6.30
C TYR A 284 14.22 -7.34 -5.67
N PRO A 285 14.21 -6.23 -6.44
CA PRO A 285 13.89 -4.92 -5.89
C PRO A 285 12.38 -4.70 -5.77
N PHE A 286 11.76 -5.38 -4.81
CA PHE A 286 10.31 -5.39 -4.60
C PHE A 286 9.83 -4.11 -3.89
N PHE A 287 8.64 -3.65 -4.26
CA PHE A 287 7.96 -2.60 -3.50
C PHE A 287 7.47 -3.15 -2.17
N THR A 288 7.59 -2.36 -1.11
CA THR A 288 7.29 -2.73 0.27
C THR A 288 6.11 -1.99 0.84
N GLN A 289 5.86 -0.79 0.32
CA GLN A 289 4.82 0.09 0.84
C GLN A 289 4.43 1.15 -0.19
N LEU A 290 3.21 1.64 -0.04
CA LEU A 290 2.71 2.84 -0.69
C LEU A 290 2.18 3.76 0.40
N PHE A 291 2.51 5.04 0.35
CA PHE A 291 1.92 6.09 1.17
C PHE A 291 1.13 7.05 0.29
N SER A 292 0.18 7.75 0.89
CA SER A 292 -0.69 8.70 0.20
C SER A 292 -0.73 10.01 0.96
N GLY A 293 -0.43 11.09 0.24
CA GLY A 293 -0.52 12.45 0.72
C GLY A 293 -1.69 13.23 0.12
N GLY A 294 -1.55 14.55 0.11
CA GLY A 294 -2.48 15.46 -0.52
C GLY A 294 -2.34 15.44 -2.03
N ASN A 295 -1.16 15.78 -2.53
CA ASN A 295 -0.87 15.89 -3.96
C ASN A 295 -0.02 14.74 -4.48
N TYR A 296 0.59 13.98 -3.60
CA TYR A 296 1.55 12.94 -3.96
C TYR A 296 1.20 11.57 -3.38
N PHE A 297 1.77 10.55 -4.00
CA PHE A 297 1.96 9.22 -3.44
C PHE A 297 3.46 8.96 -3.28
N LEU A 298 3.84 8.16 -2.29
CA LEU A 298 5.22 7.77 -2.08
C LEU A 298 5.32 6.24 -2.16
N ALA A 299 5.99 5.71 -3.17
CA ALA A 299 6.28 4.29 -3.28
C ALA A 299 7.62 3.99 -2.58
N GLU A 300 7.63 3.01 -1.68
CA GLU A 300 8.83 2.49 -1.03
C GLU A 300 9.22 1.14 -1.63
N PHE A 301 10.51 0.91 -1.82
CA PHE A 301 11.05 -0.38 -2.23
C PHE A 301 12.41 -0.65 -1.58
N HIS A 302 12.81 -1.92 -1.56
CA HIS A 302 14.18 -2.31 -1.26
C HIS A 302 14.98 -2.54 -2.54
N THR A 303 16.26 -2.17 -2.56
CA THR A 303 17.21 -2.63 -3.59
C THR A 303 17.51 -4.12 -3.44
N GLU A 304 17.97 -4.77 -4.51
CA GLU A 304 18.30 -6.19 -4.47
C GLU A 304 19.64 -6.50 -3.78
N LEU A 305 19.72 -7.67 -3.16
CA LEU A 305 20.98 -8.33 -2.85
C LEU A 305 21.47 -9.04 -4.13
N PRO A 306 22.69 -8.75 -4.64
CA PRO A 306 23.23 -9.46 -5.81
C PRO A 306 23.27 -10.98 -5.59
N GLN A 307 22.83 -11.74 -6.60
CA GLN A 307 22.77 -13.21 -6.55
C GLN A 307 24.10 -13.84 -6.14
N GLU A 308 25.22 -13.37 -6.71
CA GLU A 308 26.56 -13.90 -6.41
C GLU A 308 26.91 -13.78 -4.93
N ILE A 309 26.49 -12.69 -4.28
CA ILE A 309 26.71 -12.46 -2.86
C ILE A 309 25.83 -13.39 -2.03
N TYR A 310 24.53 -13.49 -2.37
CA TYR A 310 23.61 -14.39 -1.70
C TYR A 310 24.05 -15.86 -1.79
N ASP A 311 24.47 -16.30 -2.98
CA ASP A 311 24.97 -17.66 -3.23
C ASP A 311 26.24 -17.95 -2.43
N SER A 312 27.10 -16.94 -2.21
CA SER A 312 28.30 -17.10 -1.37
C SER A 312 27.96 -17.43 0.09
N PHE A 313 26.86 -16.89 0.62
CA PHE A 313 26.36 -17.24 1.95
C PHE A 313 25.69 -18.60 1.95
N ARG A 314 24.83 -18.89 0.96
CA ARG A 314 24.18 -20.21 0.83
C ARG A 314 25.18 -21.35 0.72
N ALA A 315 26.33 -21.12 0.09
CA ALA A 315 27.41 -22.10 -0.01
C ALA A 315 28.03 -22.45 1.36
N LYS A 316 27.87 -21.60 2.39
CA LYS A 316 28.32 -21.87 3.77
C LYS A 316 27.41 -22.88 4.49
N GLY A 317 26.19 -23.15 3.99
CA GLY A 317 25.23 -24.10 4.55
C GLY A 317 23.81 -23.53 4.66
N GLU A 318 22.85 -24.35 5.10
CA GLU A 318 21.44 -23.95 5.25
C GLU A 318 21.23 -22.89 6.33
N GLU A 319 22.12 -22.84 7.33
CA GLU A 319 22.04 -21.94 8.50
C GLU A 319 22.75 -20.60 8.27
N PHE A 320 23.01 -20.20 7.03
CA PHE A 320 23.74 -18.97 6.71
C PHE A 320 23.04 -17.70 7.23
N HIS A 321 21.72 -17.74 7.45
CA HIS A 321 20.98 -16.64 8.08
C HIS A 321 21.37 -16.40 9.55
N SER A 322 22.06 -17.34 10.20
CA SER A 322 22.61 -17.16 11.54
C SER A 322 23.98 -16.44 11.52
N ASP A 323 24.57 -16.22 10.34
CA ASP A 323 25.84 -15.51 10.18
C ASP A 323 25.64 -13.99 10.36
N PRO A 324 26.28 -13.34 11.34
CA PRO A 324 26.19 -11.87 11.49
C PRO A 324 26.67 -11.11 10.25
N GLU A 325 27.61 -11.68 9.48
CA GLU A 325 28.11 -11.08 8.23
C GLU A 325 27.00 -11.03 7.17
N TYR A 326 26.08 -12.01 7.14
CA TYR A 326 24.93 -12.00 6.24
C TYR A 326 24.03 -10.79 6.52
N TRP A 327 23.71 -10.52 7.78
CA TRP A 327 22.85 -9.39 8.15
C TRP A 327 23.51 -8.03 7.86
N SER A 328 24.80 -7.89 8.16
CA SER A 328 25.54 -6.67 7.81
C SER A 328 25.62 -6.47 6.29
N THR A 329 25.80 -7.55 5.54
CA THR A 329 25.80 -7.50 4.07
C THR A 329 24.43 -7.15 3.51
N LEU A 330 23.38 -7.76 4.06
CA LEU A 330 22.00 -7.44 3.68
C LEU A 330 21.71 -5.97 3.93
N GLU A 331 22.07 -5.41 5.08
CA GLU A 331 21.91 -3.99 5.38
C GLU A 331 22.67 -3.09 4.39
N ASN A 332 23.85 -3.52 3.92
CA ASN A 332 24.66 -2.77 2.96
C ASN A 332 24.12 -2.77 1.52
N PHE A 333 23.50 -3.87 1.08
CA PHE A 333 23.00 -3.99 -0.30
C PHE A 333 21.50 -3.71 -0.42
N ARG A 334 20.71 -4.06 0.59
CA ARG A 334 19.25 -3.98 0.61
C ARG A 334 18.78 -2.69 1.28
N LYS A 335 19.03 -1.57 0.59
CA LYS A 335 18.67 -0.23 1.05
C LYS A 335 17.20 0.07 0.74
N VAL A 336 16.55 0.77 1.65
CA VAL A 336 15.21 1.34 1.42
C VAL A 336 15.36 2.58 0.54
N LYS A 337 14.51 2.70 -0.47
CA LYS A 337 14.50 3.80 -1.45
C LYS A 337 13.06 4.21 -1.72
N TYR A 338 12.88 5.44 -2.19
CA TYR A 338 11.54 5.97 -2.43
C TYR A 338 11.39 6.62 -3.80
N ILE A 339 10.16 6.63 -4.30
CA ILE A 339 9.75 7.37 -5.49
C ILE A 339 8.56 8.23 -5.08
N LEU A 340 8.67 9.55 -5.21
CA LEU A 340 7.55 10.48 -5.02
C LEU A 340 6.83 10.64 -6.36
N ILE A 341 5.51 10.51 -6.37
CA ILE A 341 4.69 10.55 -7.58
C ILE A 341 3.56 11.55 -7.40
N ASP A 342 3.42 12.50 -8.31
CA ASP A 342 2.27 13.41 -8.32
C ASP A 342 1.02 12.77 -8.96
N LYS A 343 -0.11 13.44 -8.82
CA LYS A 343 -1.39 13.02 -9.40
C LYS A 343 -1.42 13.06 -10.93
N ASN A 344 -0.41 13.58 -11.62
CA ASN A 344 -0.35 13.61 -13.09
C ASN A 344 0.66 12.58 -13.63
N GLY A 345 1.35 11.85 -12.76
CA GLY A 345 2.35 10.85 -13.13
C GLY A 345 3.77 11.39 -13.26
N ILE A 346 4.01 12.65 -12.89
CA ILE A 346 5.37 13.17 -12.70
C ILE A 346 5.94 12.47 -11.47
N GLN A 347 7.19 12.02 -11.56
CA GLN A 347 7.84 11.31 -10.46
C GLN A 347 9.25 11.82 -10.19
N GLY A 348 9.70 11.70 -8.96
CA GLY A 348 11.06 12.02 -8.55
C GLY A 348 11.63 10.93 -7.65
N ALA A 349 12.88 10.55 -7.91
CA ALA A 349 13.60 9.56 -7.13
C ALA A 349 14.13 10.17 -5.82
N ILE A 350 14.03 9.41 -4.72
CA ILE A 350 14.58 9.76 -3.42
C ILE A 350 15.53 8.63 -3.02
N SER A 351 16.81 8.83 -3.32
CA SER A 351 17.88 7.91 -2.95
C SER A 351 18.19 7.93 -1.46
N GLU A 352 18.02 9.09 -0.80
CA GLU A 352 18.31 9.28 0.62
C GLU A 352 17.29 10.26 1.22
N LEU A 353 16.88 9.99 2.46
CA LEU A 353 16.07 10.91 3.25
C LEU A 353 16.97 12.00 3.86
N PRO A 354 16.42 13.19 4.21
CA PRO A 354 17.20 14.25 4.84
C PRO A 354 17.89 13.86 6.17
N ILE A 355 17.42 12.78 6.80
CA ILE A 355 18.01 12.18 8.00
C ILE A 355 18.00 10.65 7.87
N SER A 356 18.91 9.99 8.60
CA SER A 356 18.87 8.53 8.74
C SER A 356 17.62 8.11 9.53
N GLY A 357 16.80 7.26 8.92
CA GLY A 357 15.50 6.89 9.46
C GLY A 357 14.62 6.13 8.47
N SER A 358 13.37 5.96 8.85
CA SER A 358 12.32 5.38 8.00
C SER A 358 11.13 6.34 7.92
N VAL A 359 10.45 6.34 6.77
CA VAL A 359 9.16 7.01 6.63
C VAL A 359 8.10 6.19 7.36
N HIS A 360 7.36 6.83 8.28
CA HIS A 360 6.26 6.18 8.99
C HIS A 360 4.90 6.58 8.44
N PHE A 361 4.77 7.82 7.96
CA PHE A 361 3.49 8.36 7.52
C PHE A 361 3.67 9.51 6.53
N MET A 362 2.69 9.69 5.66
CA MET A 362 2.51 10.87 4.82
C MET A 362 1.09 11.39 5.05
N ASP A 363 0.94 12.66 5.40
CA ASP A 363 -0.38 13.25 5.63
C ASP A 363 -0.95 13.97 4.40
N SER A 364 -2.23 14.36 4.47
CA SER A 364 -2.92 15.04 3.35
C SER A 364 -2.39 16.43 3.02
N ASN A 365 -1.43 16.97 3.78
CA ASN A 365 -0.73 18.23 3.48
C ASN A 365 0.67 17.97 2.90
N ASP A 366 0.93 16.75 2.43
CA ASP A 366 2.22 16.31 1.88
C ASP A 366 3.37 16.45 2.87
N ILE A 367 3.09 16.22 4.16
CA ILE A 367 4.09 16.16 5.21
C ILE A 367 4.51 14.71 5.43
N LEU A 368 5.80 14.42 5.24
CA LEU A 368 6.42 13.16 5.61
C LEU A 368 6.86 13.19 7.07
N TYR A 369 6.53 12.12 7.78
CA TYR A 369 6.95 11.88 9.15
C TYR A 369 8.05 10.82 9.15
N VAL A 370 9.29 11.25 9.29
CA VAL A 370 10.47 10.39 9.27
C VAL A 370 10.91 10.10 10.70
N LYS A 371 10.86 8.84 11.12
CA LYS A 371 11.38 8.43 12.42
C LYS A 371 12.88 8.23 12.32
N ARG A 372 13.64 8.90 13.18
CA ARG A 372 15.10 8.78 13.19
C ARG A 372 15.54 7.40 13.69
N SER A 373 16.50 6.79 13.01
CA SER A 373 17.22 5.62 13.53
C SER A 373 18.20 6.07 14.63
N SER A 374 18.17 5.41 15.78
CA SER A 374 19.10 5.63 16.89
C SER A 374 19.73 4.30 17.28
N GLU A 375 21.06 4.29 17.41
CA GLU A 375 21.80 3.13 17.95
C GLU A 375 21.58 2.97 19.46
N ASN A 376 21.21 4.06 20.14
CA ASN A 376 20.90 4.05 21.56
C ASN A 376 19.39 3.98 21.77
N GLU A 377 18.99 3.19 22.76
CA GLU A 377 17.63 3.23 23.30
C GLU A 377 17.36 4.65 23.84
N LEU A 378 16.24 5.24 23.41
CA LEU A 378 15.80 6.56 23.85
C LEU A 378 14.57 6.40 24.73
N ASP A 379 14.46 7.21 25.78
CA ASP A 379 13.28 7.32 26.65
C ASP A 379 12.14 8.15 26.01
N TYR A 380 12.22 8.41 24.71
CA TYR A 380 11.25 9.14 23.91
C TYR A 380 11.34 8.75 22.44
N ASN A 381 10.26 9.03 21.69
CA ASN A 381 10.21 8.87 20.25
C ASN A 381 10.36 10.24 19.56
N VAL A 382 11.07 10.29 18.43
CA VAL A 382 11.22 11.51 17.62
C VAL A 382 10.88 11.26 16.15
N TYR A 383 10.00 12.10 15.61
CA TYR A 383 9.67 12.14 14.19
C TYR A 383 10.02 13.51 13.64
N TYR A 384 10.76 13.55 12.54
CA TYR A 384 11.08 14.77 11.82
C TYR A 384 10.04 14.97 10.73
N ARG A 385 9.48 16.18 10.66
CA ARG A 385 8.44 16.52 9.69
C ARG A 385 9.05 17.30 8.54
N TYR A 386 8.85 16.79 7.33
CA TYR A 386 9.29 17.43 6.10
C TYR A 386 8.10 17.64 5.18
N ARG A 387 7.90 18.86 4.70
CA ARG A 387 7.04 19.06 3.53
C ARG A 387 7.82 18.65 2.29
N VAL A 388 7.18 17.88 1.41
CA VAL A 388 7.80 17.44 0.16
C VAL A 388 7.23 18.17 -1.04
N PHE A 389 8.10 18.39 -2.02
CA PHE A 389 7.77 19.00 -3.29
C PHE A 389 8.39 18.22 -4.44
N LEU A 390 7.69 18.22 -5.57
CA LEU A 390 8.21 17.73 -6.84
C LEU A 390 8.28 18.92 -7.81
N LYS A 391 9.49 19.23 -8.30
CA LYS A 391 9.76 20.36 -9.19
C LYS A 391 9.93 19.97 -10.64
#